data_AF-A0A8T2R5X3-F1
#
_entry.id   AF-A0A8T2R5X3-F1
#
_cell.length_a   1.000
_cell.length_b   1.000
_cell.length_c   1.000
_cell.angle_alpha   90.00
_cell.angle_beta   90.00
_cell.angle_gamma   90.00
#
_symmetry.space_group_name_H-M   'P 1'
#
loop_
_entity.id
_entity.type
_entity.pdbx_description
1 polymer ?
#
loop_
_entity_poly.entity_id
_entity_poly.type
_entity_poly.pdbx_seq_one_letter_code
_entity_poly.pdbx_strand_id
1 'polypeptide(L)'
;KTQIKTQALGKNIRVSVSKMRRIIDRIRNTSYEESLVLLEFMPYRASYLVSQLVVSAAANASTNLGLNKSNLFISEAWENNSTYLCRFRPRAQSRGYPIKKPICEVTIKLSSKIVKK
;
A
#
# COMPACT_ATOMS: atom_id res chain seq x y z
N LYS A 1 -20.46 0.27 16.83
CA LYS A 1 -20.78 0.87 15.52
C LYS A 1 -20.00 0.10 14.45
N THR A 2 -20.68 -0.61 13.57
CA THR A 2 -20.07 -1.39 12.49
C THR A 2 -19.52 -0.42 11.44
N GLN A 3 -18.20 -0.28 11.37
CA GLN A 3 -17.57 0.50 10.31
C GLN A 3 -17.58 -0.33 9.03
N ILE A 4 -18.20 0.19 7.98
CA ILE A 4 -18.09 -0.41 6.65
C ILE A 4 -16.64 -0.19 6.19
N LYS A 5 -15.95 -1.29 5.89
CA LYS A 5 -14.55 -1.32 5.47
C LYS A 5 -14.45 -1.89 4.07
N THR A 6 -13.66 -1.22 3.23
CA THR A 6 -13.25 -1.73 1.91
C THR A 6 -11.76 -1.93 1.91
N GLN A 7 -11.28 -2.77 0.99
CA GLN A 7 -9.86 -3.01 0.85
C GLN A 7 -9.45 -3.04 -0.62
N ALA A 8 -8.21 -2.66 -0.87
CA ALA A 8 -7.48 -2.99 -2.09
C ALA A 8 -6.20 -3.74 -1.72
N LEU A 9 -5.86 -4.71 -2.58
CA LEU A 9 -4.74 -5.61 -2.37
C LEU A 9 -3.80 -5.55 -3.57
N GLY A 10 -2.56 -5.13 -3.32
CA GLY A 10 -1.49 -5.06 -4.30
C GLY A 10 -0.59 -6.27 -4.16
N LYS A 11 -0.79 -7.28 -5.00
CA LYS A 11 0.04 -8.48 -5.02
C LYS A 11 1.24 -8.32 -5.95
N ASN A 12 2.30 -9.06 -5.67
CA ASN A 12 3.49 -9.19 -6.53
C ASN A 12 4.25 -7.87 -6.79
N ILE A 13 4.25 -6.96 -5.82
CA ILE A 13 4.97 -5.69 -5.95
C ILE A 13 6.48 -5.93 -5.74
N ARG A 14 7.29 -5.59 -6.75
CA ARG A 14 8.76 -5.78 -6.74
C ARG A 14 9.48 -4.69 -5.94
N VAL A 15 9.13 -4.56 -4.67
CA VAL A 15 9.73 -3.60 -3.71
C VAL A 15 9.98 -4.32 -2.39
N SER A 16 11.00 -3.87 -1.65
CA SER A 16 11.24 -4.37 -0.30
C SER A 16 10.21 -3.82 0.68
N VAL A 17 9.73 -4.67 1.57
CA VAL A 17 8.80 -4.36 2.67
C VAL A 17 9.26 -3.12 3.44
N SER A 18 10.55 -3.00 3.78
CA SER A 18 11.06 -1.86 4.56
C SER A 18 11.00 -0.53 3.81
N LYS A 19 11.10 -0.55 2.47
CA LYS A 19 10.94 0.67 1.65
C LYS A 19 9.47 1.07 1.55
N MET A 20 8.58 0.08 1.46
CA MET A 20 7.14 0.31 1.38
C MET A 20 6.58 0.82 2.72
N ARG A 21 7.04 0.26 3.84
CA ARG A 21 6.67 0.65 5.21
C ARG A 21 6.79 2.15 5.45
N ARG A 22 7.89 2.78 4.98
CA ARG A 22 8.11 4.23 5.10
C ARG A 22 6.98 5.09 4.54
N ILE A 23 6.35 4.62 3.47
CA ILE A 23 5.22 5.31 2.82
C ILE A 23 3.92 4.96 3.56
N ILE A 24 3.70 3.68 3.82
CA ILE A 24 2.48 3.17 4.44
C ILE A 24 2.26 3.76 5.84
N ASP A 25 3.32 3.88 6.64
CA ASP A 25 3.23 4.47 7.97
C ASP A 25 2.78 5.93 7.93
N ARG A 26 3.11 6.65 6.85
CA ARG A 26 2.74 8.07 6.72
C ARG A 26 1.29 8.28 6.26
N ILE A 27 0.76 7.41 5.41
CA ILE A 27 -0.62 7.50 4.90
C ILE A 27 -1.66 6.90 5.84
N ARG A 28 -1.24 6.23 6.93
CA ARG A 28 -2.15 5.63 7.89
C ARG A 28 -2.92 6.73 8.62
N ASN A 29 -4.24 6.56 8.77
CA ASN A 29 -5.16 7.49 9.44
C ASN A 29 -5.34 8.85 8.74
N THR A 30 -4.88 9.04 7.50
CA THR A 30 -5.14 10.26 6.74
C THR A 30 -6.45 10.18 5.96
N SER A 31 -7.02 11.33 5.58
CA SER A 31 -8.16 11.34 4.66
C SER A 31 -7.73 10.87 3.25
N TYR A 32 -8.71 10.46 2.43
CA TYR A 32 -8.42 10.03 1.05
C TYR A 32 -7.73 11.15 0.25
N GLU A 33 -8.24 12.38 0.33
CA GLU A 33 -7.71 13.53 -0.42
C GLU A 33 -6.29 13.91 0.06
N GLU A 34 -6.07 13.99 1.38
CA GLU A 34 -4.75 14.24 1.96
C GLU A 34 -3.74 13.16 1.56
N SER A 35 -4.16 11.89 1.51
CA SER A 35 -3.28 10.79 1.15
C SER A 35 -2.79 10.88 -0.30
N LEU A 36 -3.64 11.33 -1.22
CA LEU A 36 -3.27 11.52 -2.62
C LEU A 36 -2.21 12.61 -2.77
N VAL A 37 -2.46 13.78 -2.16
CA VAL A 37 -1.53 14.92 -2.16
C VAL A 37 -0.18 14.49 -1.56
N LEU A 38 -0.22 13.83 -0.41
CA LEU A 38 0.99 13.38 0.27
C LEU A 38 1.78 12.36 -0.58
N LEU A 39 1.11 11.43 -1.25
CA LEU A 39 1.77 10.44 -2.11
C LEU A 39 2.36 11.05 -3.39
N GLU A 40 1.74 12.09 -3.93
CA GLU A 40 2.22 12.82 -5.10
C GLU A 40 3.54 13.54 -4.82
N PHE A 41 3.66 14.20 -3.66
CA PHE A 41 4.86 14.96 -3.29
C PHE A 41 5.94 14.12 -2.58
N MET A 42 5.71 12.82 -2.36
CA MET A 42 6.72 11.97 -1.75
C MET A 42 7.89 11.68 -2.69
N PRO A 43 9.16 11.75 -2.22
CA PRO A 43 10.34 11.52 -3.04
C PRO A 43 10.59 10.03 -3.38
N TYR A 44 9.71 9.13 -2.95
CA TYR A 44 9.93 7.68 -3.06
C TYR A 44 9.27 7.12 -4.32
N ARG A 45 10.02 6.38 -5.15
CA ARG A 45 9.47 5.70 -6.34
C ARG A 45 8.25 4.81 -6.06
N ALA A 46 8.17 4.21 -4.87
CA ALA A 46 7.05 3.34 -4.51
C ALA A 46 5.75 4.11 -4.24
N SER A 47 5.79 5.45 -4.09
CA SER A 47 4.59 6.27 -3.86
C SER A 47 3.58 6.13 -5.00
N TYR A 48 4.07 6.08 -6.24
CA TYR A 48 3.24 5.88 -7.43
C TYR A 48 2.43 4.57 -7.40
N LEU A 49 3.02 3.48 -6.91
CA LEU A 49 2.32 2.20 -6.79
C LEU A 49 1.25 2.25 -5.70
N VAL A 50 1.54 2.95 -4.61
CA VAL A 50 0.62 3.12 -3.49
C VAL A 50 -0.54 4.03 -3.87
N SER A 51 -0.31 5.10 -4.64
CA SER A 51 -1.37 6.01 -5.10
C SER A 51 -2.38 5.29 -6.00
N GLN A 52 -1.91 4.46 -6.93
CA GLN A 52 -2.79 3.59 -7.72
C GLN A 52 -3.64 2.68 -6.82
N LEU A 53 -3.07 2.14 -5.75
CA LEU A 53 -3.78 1.26 -4.82
C LEU A 53 -4.85 2.00 -4.01
N VAL A 54 -4.55 3.23 -3.57
CA VAL A 54 -5.49 4.10 -2.86
C VAL A 54 -6.67 4.47 -3.76
N VAL A 55 -6.40 4.82 -5.03
CA VAL A 55 -7.45 5.09 -6.03
C VAL A 55 -8.30 3.84 -6.27
N SER A 56 -7.69 2.67 -6.36
CA SER A 56 -8.41 1.39 -6.50
C SER A 56 -9.30 1.10 -5.29
N ALA A 57 -8.80 1.31 -4.07
CA ALA A 57 -9.59 1.13 -2.85
C ALA A 57 -10.81 2.08 -2.82
N ALA A 58 -10.63 3.34 -3.22
CA ALA A 58 -11.72 4.31 -3.27
C ALA A 58 -12.74 3.95 -4.37
N ALA A 59 -12.29 3.43 -5.51
CA ALA A 59 -13.18 2.91 -6.55
C ALA A 59 -14.02 1.73 -6.04
N ASN A 60 -13.40 0.79 -5.30
CA ASN A 60 -14.13 -0.31 -4.67
C ASN A 60 -15.18 0.21 -3.68
N ALA A 61 -14.87 1.25 -2.92
CA ALA A 61 -15.82 1.88 -2.00
C ALA A 61 -16.98 2.56 -2.72
N SER A 62 -16.73 3.24 -3.84
CA SER A 62 -17.81 3.88 -4.61
C SER A 62 -18.69 2.86 -5.32
N THR A 63 -18.09 1.85 -5.98
CA THR A 63 -18.84 0.93 -6.83
C THR A 63 -19.59 -0.14 -6.02
N ASN A 64 -18.96 -0.71 -5.00
CA ASN A 64 -19.56 -1.82 -4.26
C ASN A 64 -20.44 -1.37 -3.09
N LEU A 65 -20.23 -0.16 -2.57
CA LEU A 65 -20.93 0.33 -1.37
C LEU A 65 -21.60 1.69 -1.53
N GLY A 66 -21.49 2.34 -2.70
CA GLY A 66 -22.10 3.64 -2.95
C GLY A 66 -21.56 4.76 -2.06
N LEU A 67 -20.33 4.62 -1.52
CA LEU A 67 -19.75 5.61 -0.61
C LEU A 67 -19.11 6.77 -1.39
N ASN A 68 -19.34 8.00 -0.92
CA ASN A 68 -18.69 9.20 -1.45
C ASN A 68 -17.21 9.25 -1.06
N LYS A 69 -16.34 9.53 -2.03
CA LYS A 69 -14.87 9.55 -1.85
C LYS A 69 -14.41 10.56 -0.79
N SER A 70 -15.08 11.71 -0.68
CA SER A 70 -14.76 12.79 0.26
C SER A 70 -14.88 12.37 1.73
N ASN A 71 -15.70 11.35 2.02
CA ASN A 71 -15.94 10.87 3.38
C ASN A 71 -15.04 9.68 3.76
N LEU A 72 -14.16 9.24 2.85
CA LEU A 72 -13.29 8.10 3.05
C LEU A 72 -11.98 8.52 3.73
N PHE A 73 -11.50 7.65 4.61
CA PHE A 73 -10.18 7.77 5.21
C PHE A 73 -9.49 6.40 5.27
N ILE A 74 -8.16 6.40 5.31
CA ILE A 74 -7.36 5.18 5.41
C ILE A 74 -7.39 4.71 6.86
N SER A 75 -8.17 3.66 7.13
CA SER A 75 -8.33 3.11 8.48
C SER A 75 -7.14 2.23 8.87
N GLU A 76 -6.74 1.33 7.97
CA GLU A 76 -5.64 0.41 8.22
C GLU A 76 -4.82 0.29 6.92
N ALA A 77 -3.51 0.30 7.04
CA ALA A 77 -2.62 0.05 5.92
C ALA A 77 -1.37 -0.66 6.44
N TRP A 78 -1.01 -1.76 5.77
CA TRP A 78 0.17 -2.55 6.10
C TRP A 78 0.72 -3.25 4.87
N GLU A 79 1.98 -3.61 4.98
CA GLU A 79 2.73 -4.37 4.00
C GLU A 79 3.24 -5.68 4.59
N ASN A 80 3.03 -6.75 3.83
CA ASN A 80 3.53 -8.08 4.15
C ASN A 80 4.67 -8.45 3.21
N ASN A 81 5.60 -9.23 3.72
CA ASN A 81 6.55 -9.91 2.86
C ASN A 81 5.85 -11.10 2.20
N SER A 82 5.95 -11.20 0.88
CA SER A 82 5.36 -12.33 0.13
C SER A 82 6.46 -13.35 -0.16
N THR A 83 7.04 -13.30 -1.35
CA THR A 83 8.08 -14.22 -1.80
C THR A 83 9.37 -13.48 -2.13
N TYR A 84 10.46 -14.21 -2.31
CA TYR A 84 11.73 -13.66 -2.77
C TYR A 84 12.11 -14.29 -4.10
N LEU A 85 12.52 -13.47 -5.06
CA LEU A 85 13.19 -13.97 -6.26
C LEU A 85 14.68 -14.12 -5.96
N CYS A 86 15.17 -15.35 -5.89
CA CYS A 86 16.58 -15.64 -5.72
C CYS A 86 17.32 -15.50 -7.06
N ARG A 87 18.48 -14.84 -7.06
CA ARG A 87 19.40 -14.71 -8.19
C ARG A 87 20.79 -15.12 -7.76
N PHE A 88 21.52 -15.82 -8.61
CA PHE A 88 22.91 -16.19 -8.33
C PHE A 88 23.83 -14.97 -8.48
N ARG A 89 24.76 -14.79 -7.55
CA ARG A 89 25.84 -13.80 -7.64
C ARG A 89 27.20 -14.49 -7.43
N PRO A 90 28.10 -14.48 -8.43
CA PRO A 90 29.45 -14.98 -8.24
C PRO A 90 30.23 -14.09 -7.27
N ARG A 91 31.12 -14.71 -6.50
CA ARG A 91 32.01 -14.09 -5.52
C ARG A 91 33.42 -14.68 -5.67
N ALA A 92 34.40 -14.02 -5.07
CA ALA A 92 35.79 -14.47 -5.07
C ALA A 92 35.94 -15.92 -4.59
N GLN A 93 37.00 -16.59 -5.05
CA GLN A 93 37.31 -17.99 -4.70
C GLN A 93 36.18 -18.97 -5.09
N SER A 94 35.63 -18.82 -6.31
CA SER A 94 34.54 -19.66 -6.85
C SER A 94 33.29 -19.77 -5.96
N ARG A 95 33.08 -18.83 -5.03
CA ARG A 95 31.91 -18.83 -4.14
C ARG A 95 30.69 -18.28 -4.88
N GLY A 96 29.52 -18.82 -4.58
CA GLY A 96 28.25 -18.35 -5.14
C GLY A 96 27.26 -17.98 -4.05
N TYR A 97 26.83 -16.72 -4.00
CA TYR A 97 25.85 -16.24 -3.00
C TYR A 97 24.52 -15.88 -3.66
N PRO A 98 23.38 -16.14 -3.00
CA PRO A 98 22.07 -15.73 -3.50
C PRO A 98 21.82 -14.24 -3.22
N ILE A 99 21.37 -13.49 -4.22
CA ILE A 99 20.71 -12.20 -4.05
C ILE A 99 19.21 -12.45 -3.93
N LYS A 100 18.60 -12.03 -2.83
CA LYS A 100 17.15 -12.04 -2.66
C LYS A 100 16.56 -10.72 -3.18
N LYS A 101 15.69 -10.78 -4.18
CA LYS A 101 14.88 -9.65 -4.62
C LYS A 101 13.49 -9.78 -3.99
N PRO A 102 13.17 -8.99 -2.95
CA PRO A 102 11.92 -9.11 -2.22
C PRO A 102 10.72 -8.72 -3.07
N ILE A 103 9.62 -9.42 -2.83
CA ILE A 103 8.29 -9.08 -3.31
C ILE A 103 7.42 -8.81 -2.09
N CYS A 104 6.72 -7.69 -2.11
CA CYS A 104 5.77 -7.33 -1.06
C CYS A 104 4.33 -7.46 -1.55
N GLU A 105 3.45 -7.72 -0.60
CA GLU A 105 2.01 -7.58 -0.73
C GLU A 105 1.57 -6.37 0.11
N VAL A 106 0.75 -5.49 -0.45
CA VAL A 106 0.29 -4.28 0.23
C VAL A 106 -1.21 -4.32 0.35
N THR A 107 -1.72 -4.10 1.56
CA THR A 107 -3.15 -4.01 1.82
C THR A 107 -3.47 -2.62 2.35
N ILE A 108 -4.40 -1.93 1.69
CA ILE A 108 -4.95 -0.65 2.16
C ILE A 108 -6.44 -0.85 2.39
N LYS A 109 -6.89 -0.48 3.58
CA LYS A 109 -8.29 -0.47 3.96
C LYS A 109 -8.81 0.95 4.15
N LEU A 110 -9.90 1.26 3.46
CA LEU A 110 -10.63 2.51 3.63
C LEU A 110 -11.87 2.27 4.50
N SER A 111 -12.19 3.25 5.34
CA SER A 111 -13.44 3.31 6.07
C SER A 111 -14.12 4.66 5.87
N SER A 112 -15.44 4.68 6.04
CA SER A 112 -16.24 5.90 6.00
C SER A 112 -16.27 6.56 7.39
N LYS A 113 -16.05 7.87 7.44
CA LYS A 113 -16.16 8.66 8.67
C LYS A 113 -17.63 8.76 9.04
N ILE A 114 -18.06 8.08 10.11
CA ILE A 114 -19.43 8.22 10.63
C ILE A 114 -19.51 9.59 11.31
N VAL A 115 -20.16 10.57 10.67
CA VAL A 115 -20.56 11.81 11.35
C VAL A 115 -21.59 11.41 12.41
N LYS A 116 -21.24 11.57 13.69
CA LYS A 116 -22.24 11.49 14.77
C LYS A 116 -23.16 12.71 14.57
N LYS A 117 -24.42 12.46 14.21
CA LYS A 117 -25.49 13.39 14.60
C LYS A 117 -25.60 13.38 16.11
#